data_AF-A0A3C0HTZ2-F1
#
_entry.id   AF-A0A3C0HTZ2-F1
#
_cell.length_a   1.000
_cell.length_b   1.000
_cell.length_c   1.000
_cell.angle_alpha   90.00
_cell.angle_beta   90.00
_cell.angle_gamma   90.00
#
_symmetry.space_group_name_H-M   'P 1'
#
loop_
_entity.id
_entity.type
_entity.pdbx_description
1 polymer ?
#
loop_
_entity_poly.entity_id
_entity_poly.type
_entity_poly.pdbx_seq_one_letter_code
_entity_poly.pdbx_strand_id
1 'polypeptide(L)'
;MSDSALARLLEHLPGPDTVSQAAVAERAATTLRPAGAFGRLDAVASWLAAWQWSTTPKVEKPAVVVFGADHGVTAEGVSKYPGEVTQAMVAAMDQGVATVTALATQVGATFSFHDAGVGRPTGNIRVDDAMSPDEFDDAVKVGVDAVENIDADLLVFGEVGIGNTT
;
A
#
# COMPACT_ATOMS: atom_id res chain seq x y z
N MET A 1 -1.34 -27.89 -3.32
CA MET A 1 -1.36 -26.43 -3.14
C MET A 1 -1.11 -25.86 -4.52
N SER A 2 -2.13 -25.22 -5.10
CA SER A 2 -2.09 -24.81 -6.51
C SER A 2 -0.95 -23.84 -6.77
N ASP A 3 -0.38 -23.97 -7.97
CA ASP A 3 0.63 -23.13 -8.59
C ASP A 3 0.04 -21.74 -8.90
N SER A 4 -0.37 -21.00 -7.85
CA SER A 4 -1.03 -19.71 -8.01
C SER A 4 -0.05 -18.68 -8.58
N ALA A 5 -0.57 -17.74 -9.37
CA ALA A 5 0.25 -16.67 -9.92
C ALA A 5 1.00 -15.91 -8.81
N LEU A 6 0.37 -15.73 -7.65
CA LEU A 6 0.99 -15.15 -6.47
C LEU A 6 2.17 -15.97 -5.96
N ALA A 7 2.05 -17.30 -5.84
CA ALA A 7 3.14 -18.14 -5.35
C ALA A 7 4.40 -17.97 -6.20
N ARG A 8 4.26 -17.95 -7.53
CA ARG A 8 5.38 -17.72 -8.46
C ARG A 8 5.99 -16.32 -8.34
N LEU A 9 5.17 -15.29 -8.10
CA LEU A 9 5.68 -13.92 -7.86
C LEU A 9 6.52 -13.84 -6.59
N LEU A 10 6.21 -14.66 -5.58
CA LEU A 10 6.89 -14.63 -4.28
C LEU A 10 8.19 -15.43 -4.24
N GLU A 11 8.45 -16.33 -5.19
CA GLU A 11 9.61 -17.25 -5.16
C GLU A 11 10.97 -16.53 -5.17
N HIS A 12 11.05 -15.36 -5.81
CA HIS A 12 12.32 -14.67 -6.08
C HIS A 12 12.32 -13.22 -5.59
N LEU A 13 11.61 -12.92 -4.51
CA LEU A 13 11.59 -11.57 -3.96
C LEU A 13 12.99 -11.11 -3.52
N PRO A 14 13.41 -9.89 -3.88
CA PRO A 14 14.69 -9.35 -3.44
C PRO A 14 14.67 -9.13 -1.93
N GLY A 15 15.83 -9.36 -1.30
CA GLY A 15 16.07 -8.97 0.07
C GLY A 15 16.58 -7.53 0.20
N PRO A 16 16.63 -6.98 1.42
CA PRO A 16 17.29 -5.71 1.68
C PRO A 16 18.81 -5.82 1.45
N ASP A 17 19.43 -4.78 0.90
CA ASP A 17 20.88 -4.63 0.83
C ASP A 17 21.44 -4.22 2.20
N THR A 18 22.04 -5.19 2.89
CA THR A 18 22.60 -5.00 4.23
C THR A 18 23.85 -4.12 4.23
N VAL A 19 24.56 -4.02 3.10
CA VAL A 19 25.74 -3.16 2.97
C VAL A 19 25.34 -1.69 2.98
N SER A 20 24.37 -1.30 2.15
CA SER A 20 23.84 0.08 2.16
C SER A 20 23.21 0.45 3.49
N GLN A 21 22.46 -0.47 4.10
CA GLN A 21 21.88 -0.28 5.42
C GLN A 21 22.95 0.04 6.48
N ALA A 22 24.01 -0.78 6.54
CA ALA A 22 25.09 -0.60 7.51
C ALA A 22 25.86 0.72 7.27
N ALA A 23 26.14 1.06 6.02
CA ALA A 23 26.85 2.29 5.68
C ALA A 23 26.09 3.56 6.10
N VAL A 24 24.76 3.57 6.00
CA VAL A 24 23.93 4.70 6.46
C VAL A 24 23.83 4.73 7.98
N ALA A 25 23.69 3.57 8.63
CA ALA A 25 23.68 3.48 10.10
C ALA A 25 25.00 3.97 10.72
N GLU A 26 26.15 3.60 10.15
CA GLU A 26 27.47 4.04 10.60
C GLU A 26 27.66 5.55 10.42
N ARG A 27 27.26 6.09 9.28
CA ARG A 27 27.27 7.54 9.03
C ARG A 27 26.40 8.29 10.04
N ALA A 28 25.21 7.75 10.33
CA ALA A 28 24.31 8.31 11.33
C ALA A 28 24.94 8.31 12.73
N ALA A 29 25.65 7.24 13.11
CA ALA A 29 26.31 7.11 14.41
C ALA A 29 27.52 8.06 14.58
N THR A 30 28.21 8.42 13.49
CA THR A 30 29.41 9.26 13.49
C THR A 30 29.15 10.74 13.18
N THR A 31 27.93 11.08 12.77
CA THR A 31 27.51 12.47 12.54
C THR A 31 27.60 13.27 13.85
N LEU A 32 28.11 14.51 13.79
CA LEU A 32 28.27 15.39 14.95
C LEU A 32 26.90 15.82 15.53
N ARG A 33 26.38 15.03 16.47
CA ARG A 33 25.14 15.26 17.24
C ARG A 33 25.14 14.37 18.48
N PRO A 34 24.32 14.65 19.52
CA PRO A 34 24.17 13.73 20.64
C PRO A 34 23.75 12.34 20.16
N ALA A 35 24.34 11.29 20.73
CA ALA A 35 24.02 9.92 20.37
C ALA A 35 22.51 9.67 20.52
N GLY A 36 21.88 9.13 19.47
CA GLY A 36 20.44 8.84 19.45
C GLY A 36 19.52 10.06 19.30
N ALA A 37 20.05 11.27 19.06
CA ALA A 37 19.23 12.49 18.99
C ALA A 37 18.04 12.41 18.03
N PHE A 38 18.16 11.68 16.92
CA PHE A 38 17.09 11.54 15.93
C PHE A 38 16.41 10.16 15.91
N GLY A 39 16.86 9.21 16.74
CA GLY A 39 16.23 7.91 16.99
C GLY A 39 15.55 7.27 15.76
N ARG A 40 14.22 7.39 15.69
CA ARG A 40 13.40 6.83 14.61
C ARG A 40 13.80 7.30 13.20
N LEU A 41 14.26 8.53 13.04
CA LEU A 41 14.67 9.05 11.73
C LEU A 41 15.92 8.32 11.21
N ASP A 42 16.88 7.98 12.08
CA ASP A 42 18.07 7.22 11.70
C ASP A 42 17.71 5.78 11.29
N ALA A 43 16.72 5.19 11.99
CA ALA A 43 16.19 3.88 11.65
C ALA A 43 15.49 3.89 10.29
N VAL A 44 14.68 4.92 10.00
CA VAL A 44 14.01 5.09 8.70
C VAL A 44 15.02 5.30 7.57
N ALA A 45 16.03 6.14 7.77
CA ALA A 45 17.07 6.37 6.76
C ALA A 45 17.85 5.09 6.44
N SER A 46 18.19 4.30 7.46
CA SER A 46 18.89 3.02 7.28
C SER A 46 17.99 1.97 6.61
N TRP A 47 16.71 1.91 6.95
CA TRP A 47 15.74 1.05 6.29
C TRP A 47 15.57 1.43 4.80
N LEU A 48 15.47 2.73 4.49
CA LEU A 48 15.35 3.20 3.11
C LEU A 48 16.60 2.86 2.29
N ALA A 49 17.79 3.01 2.87
CA ALA A 49 19.06 2.58 2.25
C ALA A 49 19.05 1.11 1.86
N ALA A 50 18.50 0.26 2.75
CA ALA A 50 18.41 -1.17 2.55
C ALA A 50 17.50 -1.57 1.39
N TRP A 51 16.40 -0.84 1.17
CA TRP A 51 15.42 -1.17 0.13
C TRP A 51 15.63 -0.42 -1.19
N GLN A 52 16.35 0.70 -1.16
CA GLN A 52 16.79 1.40 -2.38
C GLN A 52 18.18 0.93 -2.86
N TRP A 53 18.81 0.00 -2.13
CA TRP A 53 20.14 -0.53 -2.43
C TRP A 53 21.16 0.59 -2.68
N SER A 54 21.12 1.61 -1.82
CA SER A 54 21.88 2.84 -1.99
C SER A 54 22.37 3.38 -0.65
N THR A 55 23.64 3.75 -0.60
CA THR A 55 24.23 4.44 0.57
C THR A 55 23.81 5.92 0.66
N THR A 56 23.08 6.43 -0.33
CA THR A 56 22.51 7.78 -0.35
C THR A 56 21.03 7.68 -0.70
N PRO A 57 20.19 7.10 0.18
CA PRO A 57 18.77 6.94 -0.09
C PRO A 57 18.06 8.30 -0.16
N LYS A 58 17.01 8.38 -0.99
CA LYS A 58 16.26 9.61 -1.26
C LYS A 58 14.80 9.30 -1.58
N VAL A 59 13.91 10.26 -1.34
CA VAL A 59 12.50 10.18 -1.74
C VAL A 59 12.23 11.38 -2.63
N GLU A 60 12.24 11.17 -3.94
CA GLU A 60 11.99 12.14 -5.00
C GLU A 60 10.70 11.86 -5.76
N LYS A 61 10.29 10.58 -5.84
CA LYS A 61 9.08 10.13 -6.54
C LYS A 61 8.23 9.24 -5.64
N PRO A 62 7.68 9.77 -4.53
CA PRO A 62 6.73 9.00 -3.75
C PRO A 62 5.45 8.78 -4.57
N ALA A 63 4.83 7.61 -4.42
CA ALA A 63 3.56 7.28 -5.06
C ALA A 63 2.59 6.66 -4.06
N VAL A 64 1.35 7.11 -4.10
CA VAL A 64 0.24 6.61 -3.30
C VAL A 64 -0.67 5.76 -4.19
N VAL A 65 -0.86 4.50 -3.83
CA VAL A 65 -1.70 3.54 -4.54
C VAL A 65 -2.83 3.11 -3.61
N VAL A 66 -4.07 3.42 -3.99
CA VAL A 66 -5.26 3.08 -3.20
C VAL A 66 -6.10 2.03 -3.92
N PHE A 67 -6.50 0.99 -3.20
CA PHE A 67 -7.40 -0.05 -3.72
C PHE A 67 -8.79 0.10 -3.10
N GLY A 68 -9.84 -0.05 -3.91
CA GLY A 68 -11.22 0.02 -3.45
C GLY A 68 -12.00 -1.26 -3.69
N ALA A 69 -12.75 -1.72 -2.69
CA ALA A 69 -13.69 -2.84 -2.83
C ALA A 69 -14.86 -2.75 -1.84
N ASP A 70 -16.02 -3.28 -2.21
CA ASP A 70 -17.16 -3.45 -1.30
C ASP A 70 -17.17 -4.86 -0.68
N HIS A 71 -17.76 -4.98 0.51
CA HIS A 71 -17.68 -6.21 1.31
C HIS A 71 -19.07 -6.73 1.66
N GLY A 72 -19.36 -8.01 1.39
CA GLY A 72 -20.68 -8.60 1.64
C GLY A 72 -21.08 -8.62 3.12
N VAL A 73 -20.10 -8.65 4.04
CA VAL A 73 -20.33 -8.60 5.49
C VAL A 73 -21.01 -7.32 5.96
N THR A 74 -21.03 -6.26 5.13
CA THR A 74 -21.76 -5.02 5.43
C THR A 74 -23.26 -5.24 5.62
N ALA A 75 -23.82 -6.32 5.06
CA ALA A 75 -25.21 -6.73 5.30
C ALA A 75 -25.51 -7.01 6.78
N GLU A 76 -24.49 -7.30 7.60
CA GLU A 76 -24.63 -7.58 9.03
C GLU A 76 -24.63 -6.31 9.90
N GLY A 77 -24.59 -5.11 9.30
CA GLY A 77 -24.60 -3.85 10.04
C GLY A 77 -23.31 -3.59 10.83
N VAL A 78 -22.18 -4.15 10.37
CA VAL A 78 -20.85 -4.01 11.02
C VAL A 78 -20.22 -2.62 10.86
N SER A 79 -20.79 -1.78 10.00
CA SER A 79 -20.33 -0.41 9.76
C SER A 79 -21.37 0.62 10.17
N LYS A 80 -20.90 1.80 10.58
CA LYS A 80 -21.74 2.99 10.82
C LYS A 80 -22.18 3.69 9.53
N TYR A 81 -21.60 3.32 8.39
CA TYR A 81 -21.87 3.90 7.09
C TYR A 81 -22.48 2.86 6.15
N PRO A 82 -23.43 3.24 5.27
CA PRO A 82 -23.97 2.34 4.26
C PRO A 82 -22.90 1.99 3.21
N GLY A 83 -23.03 0.82 2.56
CA GLY A 83 -22.07 0.33 1.56
C GLY A 83 -21.85 1.30 0.39
N GLU A 84 -22.89 2.04 0.00
CA GLU A 84 -22.84 3.05 -1.06
C GLU A 84 -21.81 4.18 -0.82
N VAL A 85 -21.34 4.36 0.42
CA VAL A 85 -20.32 5.37 0.75
C VAL A 85 -18.98 5.09 0.06
N THR A 86 -18.66 3.84 -0.28
CA THR A 86 -17.43 3.52 -1.03
C THR A 86 -17.38 4.30 -2.34
N GLN A 87 -18.46 4.31 -3.13
CA GLN A 87 -18.52 5.05 -4.40
C GLN A 87 -18.38 6.56 -4.21
N ALA A 88 -18.96 7.11 -3.14
CA ALA A 88 -18.80 8.52 -2.81
C ALA A 88 -17.34 8.86 -2.46
N MET A 89 -16.60 7.96 -1.81
CA MET A 89 -15.18 8.15 -1.52
C MET A 89 -14.31 8.07 -2.77
N VAL A 90 -14.62 7.15 -3.70
CA VAL A 90 -13.96 7.11 -5.02
C VAL A 90 -14.17 8.43 -5.76
N ALA A 91 -15.40 8.93 -5.83
CA ALA A 91 -15.70 10.22 -6.44
C ALA A 91 -14.95 11.39 -5.78
N ALA A 92 -14.77 11.35 -4.46
CA ALA A 92 -13.98 12.36 -3.74
C ALA A 92 -12.49 12.29 -4.07
N MET A 93 -11.93 11.09 -4.28
CA MET A 93 -10.55 10.91 -4.75
C MET A 93 -10.38 11.42 -6.19
N ASP A 94 -11.32 11.11 -7.09
CA ASP A 94 -11.30 11.60 -8.47
C ASP A 94 -11.33 13.14 -8.54
N GLN A 95 -12.06 13.77 -7.62
CA GLN A 95 -12.13 15.23 -7.48
C GLN A 95 -10.91 15.83 -6.76
N GLY A 96 -10.01 15.01 -6.21
CA GLY A 96 -8.85 15.46 -5.44
C GLY A 96 -9.19 16.01 -4.05
N VAL A 97 -10.43 15.86 -3.57
CA VAL A 97 -10.90 16.42 -2.30
C VAL A 97 -10.87 15.42 -1.14
N ALA A 98 -10.48 14.17 -1.39
CA ALA A 98 -10.26 13.18 -0.35
C ALA A 98 -9.01 13.51 0.48
N THR A 99 -8.98 13.06 1.74
CA THR A 99 -7.81 13.24 2.62
C THR A 99 -6.54 12.66 2.00
N VAL A 100 -6.64 11.48 1.36
CA VAL A 100 -5.48 10.82 0.73
C VAL A 100 -4.91 11.63 -0.43
N THR A 101 -5.76 12.22 -1.29
CA THR A 101 -5.32 13.04 -2.42
C THR A 101 -4.76 14.38 -1.97
N ALA A 102 -5.34 14.97 -0.92
CA ALA A 102 -4.82 16.18 -0.30
C ALA A 102 -3.41 15.94 0.29
N LEU A 103 -3.23 14.85 1.05
CA LEU A 103 -1.92 14.51 1.63
C LEU A 103 -0.89 14.13 0.58
N ALA A 104 -1.27 13.35 -0.44
CA ALA A 104 -0.39 13.02 -1.57
C ALA A 104 0.14 14.30 -2.23
N THR A 105 -0.75 15.26 -2.49
CA THR A 105 -0.37 16.57 -3.03
C THR A 105 0.60 17.32 -2.11
N GLN A 106 0.36 17.33 -0.80
CA GLN A 106 1.22 18.03 0.16
C GLN A 106 2.65 17.46 0.22
N VAL A 107 2.80 16.14 0.03
CA VAL A 107 4.12 15.48 0.06
C VAL A 107 4.74 15.29 -1.32
N GLY A 108 4.10 15.82 -2.37
CA GLY A 108 4.56 15.69 -3.75
C GLY A 108 4.46 14.27 -4.31
N ALA A 109 3.57 13.43 -3.78
CA ALA A 109 3.35 12.09 -4.27
C ALA A 109 2.37 12.04 -5.43
N THR A 110 2.63 11.16 -6.40
CA THR A 110 1.62 10.76 -7.37
C THR A 110 0.53 9.96 -6.66
N PHE A 111 -0.70 9.97 -7.20
CA PHE A 111 -1.83 9.25 -6.64
C PHE A 111 -2.51 8.43 -7.73
N SER A 112 -2.83 7.17 -7.45
CA SER A 112 -3.67 6.32 -8.28
C SER A 112 -4.69 5.55 -7.44
N PHE A 113 -5.89 5.41 -7.99
CA PHE A 113 -6.95 4.56 -7.46
C PHE A 113 -7.15 3.34 -8.37
N HIS A 114 -7.33 2.18 -7.76
CA HIS A 114 -7.54 0.90 -8.46
C HIS A 114 -8.79 0.21 -7.92
N ASP A 115 -9.77 -0.01 -8.80
CA ASP A 115 -11.00 -0.75 -8.46
C ASP A 115 -10.70 -2.26 -8.37
N ALA A 116 -10.89 -2.83 -7.19
CA ALA A 116 -10.78 -4.25 -6.89
C ALA A 116 -12.13 -4.91 -6.55
N GLY A 117 -13.27 -4.20 -6.69
CA GLY A 117 -14.59 -4.72 -6.34
C GLY A 117 -15.65 -3.68 -5.95
N VAL A 118 -15.50 -2.41 -6.34
CA VAL A 118 -16.46 -1.36 -6.02
C VAL A 118 -17.78 -1.61 -6.74
N GLY A 119 -18.89 -1.59 -5.98
CA GLY A 119 -20.23 -1.95 -6.45
C GLY A 119 -20.43 -3.44 -6.71
N ARG A 120 -19.41 -4.28 -6.45
CA ARG A 120 -19.42 -5.73 -6.64
C ARG A 120 -18.94 -6.38 -5.32
N PRO A 121 -19.79 -6.38 -4.28
CA PRO A 121 -19.37 -6.79 -2.96
C PRO A 121 -18.90 -8.25 -2.97
N THR A 122 -17.86 -8.54 -2.20
CA THR A 122 -17.46 -9.91 -1.88
C THR A 122 -18.62 -10.70 -1.27
N GLY A 123 -18.46 -12.02 -1.15
CA GLY A 123 -19.30 -12.83 -0.28
C GLY A 123 -19.32 -12.33 1.17
N ASN A 124 -20.38 -12.68 1.89
CA ASN A 124 -20.53 -12.36 3.30
C ASN A 124 -19.74 -13.38 4.13
N ILE A 125 -18.56 -12.98 4.63
CA ILE A 125 -17.63 -13.82 5.39
C ILE A 125 -18.22 -14.47 6.65
N ARG A 126 -19.39 -14.02 7.10
CA ARG A 126 -20.12 -14.66 8.19
C ARG A 126 -20.67 -16.05 7.80
N VAL A 127 -21.07 -16.22 6.55
CA VAL A 127 -21.85 -17.37 6.09
C VAL A 127 -21.30 -18.04 4.84
N ASP A 128 -20.51 -17.33 4.03
CA ASP A 128 -19.92 -17.81 2.79
C ASP A 128 -18.47 -17.31 2.66
N ASP A 129 -17.69 -17.91 1.76
CA ASP A 129 -16.36 -17.41 1.43
C ASP A 129 -16.45 -16.01 0.80
N ALA A 130 -15.47 -15.14 1.06
CA ALA A 130 -15.44 -13.79 0.48
C ALA A 130 -15.36 -13.82 -1.06
N MET A 131 -14.62 -14.78 -1.60
CA MET A 131 -14.36 -14.88 -3.03
C MET A 131 -13.94 -16.31 -3.39
N SER A 132 -14.15 -16.66 -4.64
CA SER A 132 -13.61 -17.86 -5.26
C SER A 132 -12.10 -17.74 -5.54
N PRO A 133 -11.40 -18.85 -5.81
CA PRO A 133 -9.99 -18.80 -6.22
C PRO A 133 -9.73 -17.97 -7.48
N ASP A 134 -10.65 -17.97 -8.45
CA ASP A 134 -10.51 -17.19 -9.69
C ASP A 134 -10.62 -15.68 -9.42
N GLU A 135 -11.57 -15.27 -8.57
CA GLU A 135 -11.71 -13.87 -8.13
C GLU A 135 -10.50 -13.40 -7.31
N PHE A 136 -9.86 -14.30 -6.55
CA PHE A 136 -8.62 -14.01 -5.86
C PHE A 136 -7.47 -13.74 -6.85
N ASP A 137 -7.33 -14.58 -7.87
CA ASP A 137 -6.30 -14.38 -8.90
C ASP A 137 -6.52 -13.08 -9.69
N ASP A 138 -7.78 -12.72 -9.97
CA ASP A 138 -8.14 -11.42 -10.57
C ASP A 138 -7.75 -10.25 -9.66
N ALA A 139 -8.02 -10.34 -8.35
CA ALA A 139 -7.63 -9.31 -7.39
C ALA A 139 -6.10 -9.16 -7.28
N VAL A 140 -5.35 -10.27 -7.27
CA VAL A 140 -3.88 -10.25 -7.31
C VAL A 140 -3.38 -9.55 -8.57
N LYS A 141 -4.01 -9.82 -9.74
CA LYS A 141 -3.67 -9.17 -11.00
C LYS A 141 -3.86 -7.64 -10.94
N VAL A 142 -4.94 -7.16 -10.33
CA VAL A 142 -5.13 -5.71 -10.11
C VAL A 142 -3.96 -5.10 -9.33
N GLY A 143 -3.48 -5.80 -8.29
CA GLY A 143 -2.31 -5.36 -7.52
C GLY A 143 -1.01 -5.33 -8.32
N VAL A 144 -0.77 -6.34 -9.15
CA VAL A 144 0.42 -6.39 -10.05
C VAL A 144 0.36 -5.26 -11.07
N ASP A 145 -0.76 -5.13 -11.78
CA ASP A 145 -0.95 -4.13 -12.83
C ASP A 145 -0.83 -2.69 -12.26
N ALA A 146 -1.18 -2.49 -10.99
CA ALA A 146 -1.07 -1.20 -10.30
C ALA A 146 0.38 -0.73 -10.07
N VAL A 147 1.34 -1.65 -9.98
CA VAL A 147 2.74 -1.33 -9.63
C VAL A 147 3.74 -1.67 -10.73
N GLU A 148 3.37 -2.47 -11.74
CA GLU A 148 4.29 -2.98 -12.76
C GLU A 148 5.08 -1.88 -13.49
N ASN A 149 4.45 -0.73 -13.76
CA ASN A 149 5.03 0.37 -14.53
C ASN A 149 5.12 1.68 -13.73
N ILE A 150 5.09 1.60 -12.40
CA ILE A 150 5.14 2.79 -11.56
C ILE A 150 6.57 3.31 -11.43
N ASP A 151 6.79 4.57 -11.81
CA ASP A 151 8.06 5.27 -11.62
C ASP A 151 8.09 5.88 -10.21
N ALA A 152 8.36 5.05 -9.20
CA ALA A 152 8.36 5.43 -7.80
C ALA A 152 9.61 4.95 -7.07
N ASP A 153 10.07 5.74 -6.09
CA ASP A 153 11.15 5.37 -5.16
C ASP A 153 10.66 5.10 -3.71
N LEU A 154 9.37 5.34 -3.48
CA LEU A 154 8.64 4.98 -2.28
C LEU A 154 7.16 4.74 -2.63
N LEU A 155 6.65 3.56 -2.29
CA LEU A 155 5.22 3.25 -2.39
C LEU A 155 4.53 3.42 -1.04
N VAL A 156 3.35 4.05 -1.08
CA VAL A 156 2.43 4.17 0.05
C VAL A 156 1.12 3.54 -0.37
N PHE A 157 0.69 2.52 0.36
CA PHE A 157 -0.57 1.86 0.09
C PHE A 157 -1.70 2.44 0.94
N GLY A 158 -2.89 2.50 0.35
CA GLY A 158 -4.14 2.79 1.05
C GLY A 158 -5.25 1.88 0.58
N GLU A 159 -6.36 1.90 1.31
CA GLU A 159 -7.57 1.16 0.98
C GLU A 159 -8.81 2.05 1.11
N VAL A 160 -9.90 1.61 0.51
CA VAL A 160 -11.24 2.11 0.82
C VAL A 160 -12.24 0.98 0.63
N GLY A 161 -13.08 0.76 1.64
CA GLY A 161 -14.14 -0.22 1.53
C GLY A 161 -14.97 -0.26 2.79
N ILE A 162 -16.27 -0.01 2.68
CA ILE A 162 -17.13 -0.10 3.85
C ILE A 162 -17.13 -1.54 4.39
N GLY A 163 -16.94 -1.68 5.71
CA GLY A 163 -16.94 -2.96 6.41
C GLY A 163 -15.62 -3.73 6.42
N ASN A 164 -14.58 -3.26 5.73
CA ASN A 164 -13.33 -3.99 5.52
C ASN A 164 -12.44 -4.19 6.76
N THR A 165 -12.77 -3.56 7.89
CA THR A 165 -12.08 -3.78 9.18
C THR A 165 -12.62 -4.99 9.95
N THR A 166 -13.64 -5.67 9.43
CA THR A 166 -14.30 -6.83 10.04
C THR A 166 -13.71 -8.12 9.49
#